data_AF-A0A9E0TK09-F1
#
_entry.id   AF-A0A9E0TK09-F1
#
_cell.length_a   1.000
_cell.length_b   1.000
_cell.length_c   1.000
_cell.angle_alpha   90.00
_cell.angle_beta   90.00
_cell.angle_gamma   90.00
#
_symmetry.space_group_name_H-M   'P 1'
#
loop_
_entity.id
_entity.type
_entity.pdbx_description
1 polymer ?
#
loop_
_entity_poly.entity_id
_entity_poly.type
_entity_poly.pdbx_seq_one_letter_code
_entity_poly.pdbx_strand_id
1 'polypeptide(L)' 'MDTINPSSASIPAIPDWLAIVREKVESLRFGVVQLVVHDGKVTQIERTEKTRLPAPSGLRAE' A
#
# COMPACT_ATOMS: atom_id res chain seq x y z
N MET A 1 -5.29 35.64 -33.17
CA MET A 1 -5.54 34.22 -33.51
C MET A 1 -4.44 33.45 -32.85
N ASP A 2 -4.61 33.24 -31.56
CA ASP A 2 -3.58 32.84 -30.64
C ASP A 2 -3.93 31.39 -30.28
N THR A 3 -3.38 30.46 -31.05
CA THR A 3 -3.52 29.03 -30.81
C THR A 3 -2.79 28.70 -29.50
N ILE A 4 -3.53 28.69 -28.39
CA ILE A 4 -3.05 28.17 -27.10
C ILE A 4 -3.10 26.64 -27.22
N ASN A 5 -1.95 26.03 -27.48
CA ASN A 5 -1.76 24.58 -27.58
C ASN A 5 -1.72 23.94 -26.18
N PRO A 6 -2.71 23.13 -25.74
CA PRO A 6 -2.69 22.48 -24.44
C PRO A 6 -1.93 21.14 -24.44
N SER A 7 -0.84 21.00 -25.22
CA SER A 7 -0.19 19.69 -25.44
C SER A 7 1.03 19.43 -24.55
N SER A 8 1.00 19.86 -23.29
CA SER A 8 1.98 19.44 -22.28
C SER A 8 1.33 19.26 -20.92
N ALA A 9 0.24 18.49 -20.88
CA ALA A 9 -0.08 17.75 -19.66
C ALA A 9 0.95 16.63 -19.56
N SER A 10 2.04 16.86 -18.82
CA SER A 10 2.97 15.81 -18.43
C SER A 10 2.18 14.72 -17.72
N ILE A 11 1.91 13.61 -18.41
CA ILE A 11 1.31 12.42 -17.79
C ILE A 11 2.27 12.05 -16.65
N PRO A 12 1.87 12.15 -15.38
CA PRO A 12 2.77 11.78 -14.30
C PRO A 12 3.07 10.29 -14.47
N ALA A 13 4.33 9.97 -14.73
CA ALA A 13 4.78 8.59 -14.80
C ALA A 13 4.36 7.90 -13.50
N ILE A 14 3.67 6.77 -13.64
CA ILE A 14 3.18 6.02 -12.49
C ILE A 14 4.41 5.62 -11.66
N PRO A 15 4.50 6.00 -10.38
CA PRO A 15 5.68 5.71 -9.58
C PRO A 15 5.88 4.20 -9.39
N ASP A 16 7.13 3.73 -9.51
CA ASP A 16 7.48 2.31 -9.35
C ASP A 16 7.01 1.69 -8.02
N TRP A 17 6.97 2.50 -6.96
CA TRP A 17 6.50 2.06 -5.64
C TRP A 17 5.04 1.60 -5.65
N LEU A 18 4.22 2.13 -6.56
CA LEU A 18 2.80 1.77 -6.64
C LEU A 18 2.62 0.33 -7.12
N ALA A 19 3.45 -0.14 -8.04
CA ALA A 19 3.46 -1.52 -8.49
C ALA A 19 3.81 -2.47 -7.32
N ILE A 20 4.80 -2.11 -6.51
CA ILE A 20 5.23 -2.88 -5.34
C ILE A 20 4.12 -2.93 -4.28
N VAL A 21 3.46 -1.80 -3.99
CA VAL A 21 2.34 -1.76 -3.05
C VAL A 21 1.20 -2.63 -3.55
N ARG A 22 0.87 -2.56 -4.85
CA ARG A 22 -0.19 -3.36 -5.45
C ARG A 22 0.07 -4.86 -5.27
N GLU A 23 1.27 -5.32 -5.60
CA GLU A 23 1.66 -6.73 -5.42
C GLU A 23 1.56 -7.16 -3.94
N LYS A 24 2.04 -6.31 -3.02
CA LYS A 24 1.97 -6.60 -1.58
C LYS A 24 0.54 -6.66 -1.06
N VAL A 25 -0.35 -5.79 -1.54
CA VAL A 25 -1.78 -5.77 -1.17
C VAL A 25 -2.51 -6.98 -1.75
N GLU A 26 -2.25 -7.35 -3.01
CA GLU A 26 -2.88 -8.53 -3.64
C GLU A 26 -2.52 -9.82 -2.90
N SER A 27 -1.32 -9.90 -2.34
CA SER A 27 -0.88 -11.04 -1.51
C SER A 27 -1.35 -10.95 -0.05
N LEU A 28 -1.84 -9.80 0.42
CA LEU A 28 -2.22 -9.57 1.81
C LEU A 28 -3.69 -9.95 2.05
N ARG A 29 -3.91 -11.05 2.80
CA ARG A 29 -5.28 -11.47 3.16
C ARG A 29 -5.87 -10.68 4.32
N PHE A 30 -5.07 -10.46 5.36
CA PHE A 30 -5.51 -9.76 6.57
C PHE A 30 -4.34 -8.98 7.16
N GLY A 31 -4.43 -7.65 7.16
CA GLY A 31 -3.37 -6.82 7.67
C GLY A 31 -3.45 -5.37 7.21
N VAL A 32 -2.32 -4.69 7.30
CA VAL A 32 -2.14 -3.31 6.85
C VAL A 32 -0.84 -3.19 6.06
N VAL A 33 -0.85 -2.33 5.03
CA VAL A 33 0.36 -1.89 4.34
C VAL A 33 0.65 -0.46 4.77
N GLN A 34 1.82 -0.23 5.34
CA GLN A 34 2.26 1.08 5.79
C GLN A 34 3.32 1.61 4.81
N LEU A 35 3.10 2.83 4.33
CA LEU A 35 4.04 3.53 3.46
C LEU A 35 4.67 4.66 4.26
N VAL A 36 6.00 4.70 4.26
CA VAL A 36 6.77 5.80 4.86
C VAL A 36 7.23 6.71 3.73
N VAL A 37 6.92 7.99 3.87
CA VAL A 37 7.27 9.03 2.89
C VAL A 37 8.24 9.99 3.55
N HIS A 38 9.43 10.13 2.97
CA HIS A 38 10.39 11.18 3.34
C HIS A 38 10.66 12.05 2.11
N ASP A 39 10.69 13.37 2.27
CA ASP A 39 10.96 14.32 1.18
C ASP A 39 10.00 14.19 -0.03
N GLY A 40 8.72 13.89 0.23
CA GLY A 40 7.71 13.68 -0.82
C GLY A 40 7.90 12.39 -1.64
N LYS A 41 8.84 11.52 -1.27
CA LYS A 41 9.10 10.23 -1.91
C LYS A 41 8.84 9.09 -0.94
N VAL A 42 8.18 8.03 -1.42
CA VAL A 42 8.01 6.79 -0.64
C VAL A 42 9.40 6.17 -0.46
N THR A 43 9.84 6.05 0.79
CA THR A 43 11.14 5.47 1.15
C THR A 43 11.03 4.06 1.70
N GLN A 44 9.89 3.72 2.33
CA GLN A 44 9.68 2.41 2.92
C GLN A 44 8.25 1.92 2.66
N ILE A 45 8.12 0.61 2.45
CA ILE A 45 6.84 -0.09 2.27
C ILE A 45 6.84 -1.32 3.17
N GLU A 46 6.12 -1.24 4.27
CA GLU A 46 5.98 -2.31 5.26
C GLU A 46 4.64 -3.02 5.10
N ARG A 47 4.65 -4.35 5.25
CA ARG A 47 3.44 -5.18 5.28
C ARG A 47 3.33 -5.78 6.66
N THR A 48 2.20 -5.58 7.32
CA THR A 48 1.93 -6.12 8.65
C THR A 48 0.72 -7.04 8.60
N GLU A 49 0.94 -8.33 8.84
CA GLU A 49 -0.12 -9.33 8.93
C GLU A 49 -0.53 -9.54 10.37
N LYS A 50 -1.82 -9.33 10.67
CA LYS A 50 -2.36 -9.51 12.02
C LYS A 50 -3.11 -10.83 12.10
N THR A 51 -2.40 -11.90 12.42
CA THR A 51 -3.00 -13.19 12.71
C THR A 51 -3.62 -13.16 14.10
N ARG A 52 -4.96 -13.21 14.19
CA ARG A 52 -5.64 -13.49 15.46
C ARG A 52 -5.57 -14.99 15.71
N LEU A 53 -4.74 -15.39 16.67
CA LEU A 53 -4.80 -16.75 17.20
C LEU A 53 -6.12 -16.87 17.97
N PRO A 54 -6.97 -17.87 17.67
CA PRO A 54 -8.17 -18.10 18.46
C PRO A 54 -7.76 -18.33 19.91
N ALA A 55 -8.54 -17.78 20.84
CA ALA A 55 -8.37 -18.11 22.25
C ALA A 55 -8.44 -19.64 22.39
N PRO A 56 -7.60 -20.28 23.23
CA PRO A 56 -7.71 -21.71 23.46
C PRO A 56 -9.08 -21.99 24.05
N SER A 57 -10.02 -22.42 23.20
CA SER A 57 -11.32 -22.92 23.58
C SER A 57 -11.08 -24.25 24.28
N GLY A 58 -10.81 -24.20 25.58
CA GLY A 58 -10.32 -25.39 26.28
C GLY A 58 -10.34 -25.40 27.79
N LEU A 59 -10.55 -24.29 28.51
CA LEU A 59 -10.70 -24.39 29.97
C LEU A 59 -12.18 -24.42 30.38
N ARG A 60 -12.84 -25.53 30.04
CA ARG A 60 -13.94 -26.04 30.87
C ARG A 60 -13.27 -26.57 32.14
N ALA A 61 -13.28 -25.79 33.20
CA ALA A 61 -13.07 -26.31 34.55
C ALA A 61 -14.45 -26.43 35.20
N GLU A 62 -14.65 -27.63 35.72
CA GLU A 62 -15.81 -28.26 36.34
C GLU A 62 -16.43 -27.49 37.51
#